data_AF-A0AAN3A594-F1
#
_entry.id   AF-A0AAN3A594-F1
#
_cell.length_a   1.000
_cell.length_b   1.000
_cell.length_c   1.000
_cell.angle_alpha   90.00
_cell.angle_beta   90.00
_cell.angle_gamma   90.00
#
_symmetry.space_group_name_H-M   'P 1'
#
loop_
_entity.id
_entity.type
_entity.pdbx_description
1 polymer ?
#
loop_
_entity_poly.entity_id
_entity_poly.type
_entity_poly.pdbx_seq_one_letter_code
_entity_poly.pdbx_strand_id
1 'polypeptide(L)'
;MYAIAFDMVITDLRANYGEPYNNAYFEINKVLRQYEFYNTQGSVYLTEKTDMANLFRAIDALKRIPWFQASVRDLRAFRVEDWSNFTDFIKENK
;
A
#
# COMPACT_ATOMS: atom_id res chain seq x y z
N MET A 1 -6.23 -10.37 9.76
CA MET A 1 -5.84 -9.76 8.47
C MET A 1 -4.45 -9.17 8.57
N TYR A 2 -3.79 -8.81 7.46
CA TYR A 2 -2.62 -7.93 7.47
C TYR A 2 -2.87 -6.64 6.70
N ALA A 3 -2.25 -5.57 7.15
CA ALA A 3 -2.19 -4.29 6.46
C ALA A 3 -0.75 -3.95 6.07
N ILE A 4 -0.56 -3.35 4.90
CA ILE A 4 0.64 -2.60 4.54
C ILE A 4 0.22 -1.14 4.37
N ALA A 5 0.93 -0.24 5.03
CA ALA A 5 0.83 1.20 4.81
C ALA A 5 2.21 1.75 4.47
N PHE A 6 2.27 2.66 3.53
CA PHE A 6 3.52 3.32 3.16
C PHE A 6 3.30 4.78 2.80
N ASP A 7 4.40 5.51 2.76
CA ASP A 7 4.42 6.90 2.37
C ASP A 7 5.67 7.22 1.55
N MET A 8 5.56 8.18 0.63
CA MET A 8 6.57 8.48 -0.38
C MET A 8 7.07 9.91 -0.23
N VAL A 9 8.38 10.11 -0.41
CA VAL A 9 8.94 11.45 -0.62
C VAL A 9 8.64 11.86 -2.07
N ILE A 10 7.70 12.80 -2.26
CA ILE A 10 7.24 13.19 -3.61
C ILE A 10 8.37 13.77 -4.47
N THR A 11 9.30 14.53 -3.88
CA THR A 11 10.46 15.06 -4.63
C THR A 11 11.31 13.94 -5.21
N ASP A 12 11.59 12.91 -4.41
CA ASP A 12 12.40 11.77 -4.82
C ASP A 12 11.62 10.92 -5.83
N LEU A 13 10.32 10.74 -5.60
CA LEU A 13 9.46 10.00 -6.53
C LEU A 13 9.48 10.63 -7.92
N ARG A 14 9.36 11.96 -8.01
CA ARG A 14 9.46 12.68 -9.28
C ARG A 14 10.83 12.49 -9.94
N ALA A 15 11.91 12.51 -9.16
CA ALA A 15 13.26 12.33 -9.68
C ALA A 15 13.53 10.90 -10.17
N ASN A 16 13.03 9.89 -9.45
CA ASN A 16 13.34 8.48 -9.69
C ASN A 16 12.34 7.77 -10.62
N TYR A 17 11.08 8.23 -10.68
CA TYR A 17 10.02 7.66 -11.52
C TYR A 17 9.72 8.53 -12.76
N GLY A 18 9.79 9.85 -12.61
CA GLY A 18 9.40 10.82 -13.63
C GLY A 18 7.99 11.38 -13.46
N GLU A 19 7.57 12.19 -14.43
CA GLU A 19 6.26 12.85 -14.47
C GLU A 19 5.42 12.33 -15.65
N PRO A 20 4.12 12.00 -15.46
CA PRO A 20 3.37 12.12 -14.21
C PRO A 20 3.64 10.98 -13.21
N TYR A 21 4.01 11.32 -11.97
CA TYR A 21 4.34 10.31 -10.95
C TYR A 21 3.14 9.51 -10.41
N ASN A 22 1.91 9.93 -10.71
CA ASN A 22 0.69 9.27 -10.22
C ASN A 22 0.59 7.78 -10.64
N ASN A 23 1.18 7.41 -11.78
CA ASN A 23 1.17 6.03 -12.26
C ASN A 23 2.01 5.08 -11.36
N ALA A 24 2.92 5.61 -10.55
CA ALA A 24 3.67 4.85 -9.54
C ALA A 24 2.73 4.13 -8.54
N TYR A 25 1.70 4.82 -8.06
CA TYR A 25 0.71 4.23 -7.14
C TYR A 25 -0.11 3.11 -7.79
N PHE A 26 -0.36 3.21 -9.10
CA PHE A 26 -1.02 2.17 -9.87
C PHE A 26 -0.13 0.93 -10.05
N GLU A 27 1.17 1.12 -10.29
CA GLU A 27 2.15 0.03 -10.33
C GLU A 27 2.26 -0.69 -8.99
N ILE A 28 2.33 0.06 -7.88
CA ILE A 28 2.30 -0.52 -6.52
C ILE A 28 1.02 -1.33 -6.30
N ASN A 29 -0.14 -0.80 -6.72
CA ASN A 29 -1.40 -1.52 -6.62
C ASN A 29 -1.32 -2.87 -7.36
N LYS A 30 -0.83 -2.87 -8.60
CA LYS A 30 -0.66 -4.10 -9.39
C LYS A 30 0.24 -5.12 -8.72
N VAL A 31 1.38 -4.68 -8.17
CA VAL A 31 2.32 -5.56 -7.46
C VAL A 31 1.65 -6.17 -6.23
N LEU A 32 1.03 -5.34 -5.39
CA LEU A 32 0.36 -5.81 -4.17
C LEU A 32 -0.84 -6.71 -4.45
N ARG A 33 -1.57 -6.49 -5.55
CA ARG A 33 -2.67 -7.38 -5.98
C ARG A 33 -2.24 -8.81 -6.23
N GLN A 34 -1.00 -9.05 -6.68
CA GLN A 34 -0.47 -10.41 -6.90
C GLN A 34 -0.35 -11.22 -5.59
N TYR A 35 -0.30 -10.51 -4.46
CA TYR A 35 -0.25 -11.09 -3.12
C TYR A 35 -1.58 -10.93 -2.37
N GLU A 36 -2.65 -10.62 -3.10
CA GLU A 36 -4.01 -10.42 -2.56
C GLU A 36 -4.10 -9.32 -1.50
N PHE A 37 -3.26 -8.29 -1.66
CA PHE A 37 -3.40 -7.02 -0.95
C PHE A 37 -4.24 -6.06 -1.80
N TYR A 38 -5.37 -5.63 -1.26
CA TYR A 38 -6.33 -4.73 -1.90
C TYR A 38 -6.24 -3.35 -1.27
N ASN A 39 -6.25 -2.31 -2.12
CA ASN A 39 -6.24 -0.93 -1.65
C ASN A 39 -7.55 -0.60 -0.92
N THR A 40 -7.45 -0.02 0.26
CA THR A 40 -8.62 0.40 1.05
C THR A 40 -8.80 1.90 1.01
N GLN A 41 -7.76 2.64 1.39
CA GLN A 41 -7.76 4.09 1.39
C GLN A 41 -6.32 4.62 1.25
N GLY A 42 -6.11 5.54 0.31
CA GLY A 42 -4.79 6.15 0.10
C GLY A 42 -3.71 5.08 -0.15
N SER A 43 -2.63 5.12 0.64
CA SER A 43 -1.52 4.15 0.55
C SER A 43 -1.67 2.95 1.49
N VAL A 44 -2.90 2.62 1.92
CA VAL A 44 -3.19 1.47 2.80
C VAL A 44 -3.76 0.32 1.99
N TYR A 45 -3.20 -0.87 2.22
CA TYR A 45 -3.58 -2.10 1.55
C TYR A 45 -3.84 -3.20 2.57
N LEU A 46 -4.95 -3.92 2.44
CA LEU A 46 -5.34 -5.02 3.33
C LEU A 46 -5.36 -6.35 2.59
N THR A 47 -5.02 -7.42 3.30
CA THR A 47 -5.24 -8.79 2.85
C THR A 47 -5.93 -9.61 3.95
N GLU A 48 -6.81 -10.51 3.52
CA GLU A 48 -7.39 -11.52 4.42
C GLU A 48 -6.41 -12.65 4.73
N LYS A 49 -5.35 -12.81 3.92
CA LYS A 49 -4.29 -13.78 4.20
C LYS A 49 -3.57 -13.44 5.50
N THR A 50 -3.64 -14.35 6.46
CA THR A 50 -2.92 -14.26 7.75
C THR A 50 -1.55 -14.95 7.73
N ASP A 51 -1.14 -15.45 6.57
CA ASP A 51 0.19 -16.01 6.35
C ASP A 51 1.27 -14.90 6.29
N MET A 52 2.22 -14.96 7.21
CA MET A 52 3.34 -14.04 7.28
C MET A 52 4.27 -14.19 6.08
N ALA A 53 4.39 -15.38 5.48
CA ALA A 53 5.22 -15.57 4.29
C ALA A 53 4.68 -14.78 3.08
N ASN A 54 3.36 -14.74 2.89
CA ASN A 54 2.72 -13.89 1.88
C ASN A 54 3.01 -12.39 2.11
N LEU A 55 2.93 -11.92 3.36
CA LEU A 55 3.30 -10.55 3.73
C LEU A 55 4.76 -10.24 3.37
N PHE A 56 5.70 -11.11 3.73
CA PHE A 56 7.11 -10.92 3.41
C PHE A 56 7.36 -10.91 1.90
N ARG A 57 6.70 -11.78 1.13
CA ARG A 57 6.82 -11.80 -0.33
C ARG A 57 6.29 -10.51 -0.97
N ALA A 58 5.19 -9.95 -0.47
CA ALA A 58 4.68 -8.66 -0.92
C ALA A 58 5.68 -7.52 -0.66
N ILE A 59 6.27 -7.48 0.54
CA ILE A 59 7.30 -6.49 0.89
C ILE A 59 8.56 -6.67 0.03
N ASP A 60 9.01 -7.91 -0.19
CA ASP A 60 10.17 -8.19 -1.04
C ASP A 60 9.92 -7.78 -2.50
N ALA A 61 8.70 -7.97 -3.02
CA ALA A 61 8.32 -7.51 -4.35
C ALA A 61 8.38 -5.99 -4.47
N LEU A 62 7.88 -5.24 -3.47
CA LEU A 62 8.00 -3.78 -3.44
C LEU A 62 9.47 -3.33 -3.36
N LYS A 63 10.28 -3.99 -2.53
CA LYS A 63 11.71 -3.70 -2.38
C LYS A 63 12.50 -3.83 -3.70
N ARG A 64 12.05 -4.70 -4.62
CA ARG A 64 12.70 -4.91 -5.93
C ARG A 64 12.42 -3.79 -6.94
N ILE A 65 11.53 -2.86 -6.64
CA ILE A 65 11.20 -1.75 -7.53
C ILE A 65 12.17 -0.58 -7.24
N PRO A 66 13.12 -0.24 -8.15
CA PRO A 66 14.20 0.69 -7.82
C PRO A 66 13.72 2.08 -7.45
N TRP A 67 12.75 2.63 -8.21
CA TRP A 67 12.19 3.95 -7.92
C TRP A 67 11.38 3.96 -6.61
N PHE A 68 10.81 2.82 -6.21
CA PHE A 68 10.09 2.74 -4.94
C PHE A 68 11.08 2.76 -3.78
N GLN A 69 12.13 1.95 -3.85
CA GLN A 69 13.20 1.92 -2.84
C GLN A 69 13.84 3.30 -2.65
N ALA A 70 14.07 4.02 -3.75
CA ALA A 70 14.71 5.34 -3.72
C ALA A 70 13.78 6.48 -3.27
N SER A 71 12.47 6.22 -3.11
CA SER A 71 11.48 7.26 -2.84
C SER A 71 10.55 6.95 -1.66
N VAL A 72 10.60 5.76 -1.08
CA VAL A 72 9.81 5.39 0.10
C VAL A 72 10.36 6.10 1.33
N ARG A 73 9.47 6.80 2.06
CA ARG A 73 9.78 7.49 3.31
C ARG A 73 9.60 6.59 4.52
N ASP A 74 8.48 5.88 4.57
CA ASP A 74 8.09 4.99 5.66
C ASP A 74 7.25 3.85 5.07
N LEU A 75 7.45 2.62 5.54
CA LEU A 75 6.62 1.46 5.21
C LEU A 75 6.46 0.62 6.47
N ARG A 76 5.21 0.31 6.82
CA ARG A 76 4.85 -0.48 8.00
C ARG A 76 3.85 -1.54 7.63
N ALA A 77 3.92 -2.66 8.34
CA ALA A 77 2.93 -3.71 8.28
C ALA A 77 2.29 -3.93 9.65
N PHE A 78 1.01 -4.27 9.67
CA PHE A 78 0.23 -4.46 10.89
C PHE A 78 -0.58 -5.74 10.81
N ARG A 79 -0.68 -6.47 11.91
CA ARG A 79 -1.75 -7.46 12.08
C ARG A 79 -3.01 -6.69 12.46
N VAL A 80 -4.07 -6.91 11.69
CA VAL A 80 -5.37 -6.29 11.92
C VAL A 80 -6.30 -7.37 12.47
N GLU A 81 -6.66 -7.23 13.75
CA GLU A 81 -7.64 -8.10 14.41
C GLU A 81 -9.05 -7.78 13.92
N ASP A 82 -9.41 -6.50 13.97
CA ASP A 82 -10.74 -6.01 13.64
C ASP A 82 -10.65 -4.86 12.63
N TRP A 83 -11.62 -4.82 11.72
CA TRP A 83 -11.76 -3.75 10.73
C TRP A 83 -13.23 -3.38 10.57
N SER A 84 -13.54 -2.10 10.76
CA SER A 84 -14.89 -1.54 10.67
C SER A 84 -14.89 -0.31 9.76
N ASN A 85 -15.86 -0.22 8.85
CA ASN A 85 -16.04 0.94 7.98
C ASN A 85 -17.19 1.82 8.51
N PHE A 86 -16.85 3.03 8.97
CA PHE A 86 -17.81 3.99 9.52
C PHE A 86 -18.35 5.00 8.49
N THR A 87 -18.04 4.85 7.19
CA THR A 87 -18.40 5.86 6.18
C THR A 87 -19.89 6.11 6.10
N ASP A 88 -20.71 5.06 6.10
CA ASP A 88 -22.17 5.19 5.99
C ASP A 88 -22.76 5.76 7.28
N PHE A 89 -22.28 5.30 8.44
CA PHE A 89 -22.67 5.86 9.74
C PHE A 89 -22.43 7.37 9.83
N ILE A 90 -21.32 7.89 9.29
CA ILE A 90 -21.03 9.33 9.25
C ILE A 90 -21.95 10.10 8.27
N LYS A 91 -22.55 9.41 7.30
CA LYS A 91 -23.42 10.00 6.27
C LYS A 91 -24.91 9.87 6.58
N GLU A 92 -25.32 8.99 7.49
CA GLU A 92 -26.68 8.90 7.99
C GLU A 92 -27.10 10.28 8.53
N ASN A 93 -28.21 10.84 8.02
CA ASN A 93 -28.77 12.17 8.33
C ASN A 93 -28.21 13.38 7.56
N LYS A 94 -27.52 13.18 6.44
CA LYS A 94 -27.39 14.22 5.39
C LYS A 94 -28.50 14.13 4.36
#